data_AF-A0A401Y1S8-F1
#
_entry.id   AF-A0A401Y1S8-F1
#
_cell.length_a   1.000
_cell.length_b   1.000
_cell.length_c   1.000
_cell.angle_alpha   90.00
_cell.angle_beta   90.00
_cell.angle_gamma   90.00
#
_symmetry.space_group_name_H-M   'P 1'
#
loop_
_entity.id
_entity.type
_entity.pdbx_description
1 polymer ?
#
loop_
_entity_poly.entity_id
_entity_poly.type
_entity_poly.pdbx_seq_one_letter_code
_entity_poly.pdbx_strand_id
1 'polypeptide(L)'
;MTSTRPRTRRTAAVLATTVAGVAASLSGYAADAARAEAAPVTPLTSVTSAAAAAQTTTLTFSVHDCDGCQIQPLQYLAGQQKAWSGKKKTVKDGTVSWTFATKHTHGMSFWIRAPWEGSDGDSTGFVANIVTRYDHEKAGSTVTRDDVRSKTKASGCWAGTDATEVTIPLEVRKVMVDGYQGKTPGTLAWTKVTQEWWRPILKTYKGVLGSQDYMPCKKP
;
A
#
# COMPACT_ATOMS: atom_id res chain seq x y z
N MET A 1 -51.69 11.95 -7.80
CA MET A 1 -51.18 12.88 -8.83
C MET A 1 -49.90 12.30 -9.40
N THR A 2 -50.02 11.71 -10.59
CA THR A 2 -49.01 10.88 -11.26
C THR A 2 -48.21 11.79 -12.19
N SER A 3 -46.89 11.88 -12.02
CA SER A 3 -46.04 12.67 -12.92
C SER A 3 -44.98 11.78 -13.56
N THR A 4 -45.29 11.37 -14.78
CA THR A 4 -44.46 10.64 -15.74
C THR A 4 -43.53 11.64 -16.43
N ARG A 5 -42.21 11.40 -16.43
CA ARG A 5 -41.28 12.12 -17.32
C ARG A 5 -40.49 11.17 -18.22
N PRO A 6 -40.12 11.60 -19.44
CA PRO A 6 -39.85 10.72 -20.56
C PRO A 6 -38.38 10.31 -20.68
N ARG A 7 -38.17 9.12 -21.26
CA ARG A 7 -36.88 8.61 -21.75
C ARG A 7 -36.46 9.35 -23.01
N THR A 8 -35.31 10.01 -22.99
CA THR A 8 -34.67 10.53 -24.20
C THR A 8 -33.58 9.55 -24.64
N ARG A 9 -33.85 8.80 -25.72
CA ARG A 9 -32.84 8.07 -26.49
C ARG A 9 -32.01 9.09 -27.27
N ARG A 10 -30.68 9.00 -27.20
CA ARG A 10 -29.79 9.59 -28.20
C ARG A 10 -29.03 8.48 -28.89
N THR A 11 -29.36 8.30 -30.16
CA THR A 11 -28.67 7.52 -31.18
C THR A 11 -27.70 8.42 -31.94
N ALA A 12 -26.78 7.78 -32.68
CA ALA A 12 -25.86 8.30 -33.71
C ALA A 12 -24.48 8.77 -33.19
N ALA A 13 -23.35 8.52 -33.84
CA ALA A 13 -23.05 7.78 -35.07
C ALA A 13 -21.55 7.40 -35.09
N VAL A 14 -21.26 6.46 -36.00
CA VAL A 14 -19.98 5.89 -36.42
C VAL A 14 -18.98 6.95 -36.92
N LEU A 15 -17.69 6.76 -36.59
CA LEU A 15 -16.57 7.19 -37.42
C LEU A 15 -15.48 6.12 -37.37
N ALA A 16 -15.34 5.39 -38.48
CA ALA A 16 -14.21 4.54 -38.79
C ALA A 16 -13.23 5.37 -39.62
N THR A 17 -11.94 5.31 -39.30
CA THR A 17 -10.87 5.50 -40.29
C THR A 17 -9.58 4.84 -39.81
N THR A 18 -9.10 3.96 -40.68
CA THR A 18 -7.86 3.19 -40.70
C THR A 18 -6.63 4.05 -40.96
N VAL A 19 -5.47 3.69 -40.39
CA VAL A 19 -4.15 3.95 -41.00
C VAL A 19 -3.31 2.68 -40.91
N ALA A 20 -2.79 2.28 -42.07
CA ALA A 20 -1.92 1.13 -42.31
C ALA A 20 -0.48 1.56 -42.56
N GLY A 21 0.47 0.62 -42.43
CA GLY A 21 1.87 0.72 -42.87
C GLY A 21 2.81 1.32 -41.83
N VAL A 22 4.07 0.90 -41.67
CA VAL A 22 5.04 0.59 -42.72
C VAL A 22 6.21 -0.26 -42.17
N ALA A 23 6.60 -1.23 -43.01
CA ALA A 23 7.92 -1.83 -43.29
C ALA A 23 8.88 -2.36 -42.20
N ALA A 24 9.29 -3.60 -42.48
CA ALA A 24 10.48 -4.28 -41.99
C ALA A 24 11.78 -3.61 -42.44
N SER A 25 12.82 -3.76 -41.62
CA SER A 25 14.22 -3.66 -42.04
C SER A 25 15.00 -4.85 -41.50
N LEU A 26 15.20 -5.83 -42.38
CA LEU A 26 16.23 -6.86 -42.29
C LEU A 26 17.52 -6.27 -42.88
N SER A 27 18.57 -6.19 -42.06
CA SER A 27 19.95 -6.04 -42.55
C SER A 27 20.87 -6.78 -41.58
N GLY A 28 21.26 -7.99 -41.97
CA GLY A 28 22.45 -8.63 -41.44
C GLY A 28 23.68 -8.12 -42.17
N TYR A 29 24.82 -8.05 -41.49
CA TYR A 29 26.14 -8.14 -42.11
C TYR A 29 27.17 -8.71 -41.13
N ALA A 30 27.97 -9.63 -41.68
CA ALA A 30 29.35 -9.98 -41.39
C ALA A 30 29.69 -10.58 -40.02
N ALA A 31 29.96 -11.89 -40.07
CA ALA A 31 30.88 -12.56 -39.18
C ALA A 31 32.31 -12.07 -39.42
N ASP A 32 32.96 -11.55 -38.39
CA ASP A 32 34.41 -11.42 -38.31
C ASP A 32 34.97 -12.57 -37.47
N ALA A 33 35.62 -13.51 -38.16
CA ALA A 33 36.44 -14.54 -37.56
C ALA A 33 37.83 -13.95 -37.25
N ALA A 34 37.97 -13.33 -36.07
CA ALA A 34 39.27 -12.86 -35.58
C ALA A 34 39.81 -13.81 -34.48
N ARG A 35 40.72 -14.66 -34.94
CA ARG A 35 41.93 -15.19 -34.31
C ARG A 35 42.02 -15.10 -32.77
N ALA A 36 42.04 -16.28 -32.15
CA ALA A 36 42.40 -16.52 -30.77
C ALA A 36 43.81 -16.00 -30.45
N GLU A 37 43.91 -15.14 -29.44
CA GLU A 37 45.12 -14.90 -28.68
C GLU A 37 44.82 -15.32 -27.24
N ALA A 38 45.53 -16.35 -26.78
CA ALA A 38 45.38 -16.89 -25.43
C ALA A 38 45.90 -15.85 -24.42
N ALA A 39 44.99 -15.08 -23.85
CA ALA A 39 45.27 -14.22 -22.72
C ALA A 39 45.66 -15.06 -21.49
N PRO A 40 46.58 -14.57 -20.64
CA PRO A 40 47.00 -15.26 -19.43
C PRO A 40 45.78 -15.55 -18.54
N VAL A 41 45.60 -16.82 -18.19
CA VAL A 41 44.68 -17.28 -17.15
C VAL A 41 45.09 -16.64 -15.82
N THR A 42 44.50 -15.47 -15.57
CA THR A 42 44.53 -14.82 -14.26
C THR A 42 43.70 -15.71 -13.34
N PRO A 43 44.21 -16.12 -12.17
CA PRO A 43 43.42 -16.93 -11.25
C PRO A 43 42.13 -16.16 -10.93
N LEU A 44 40.99 -16.78 -11.27
CA LEU A 44 39.68 -16.36 -10.83
C LEU A 44 39.74 -16.32 -9.31
N THR A 45 39.95 -15.13 -8.80
CA THR A 45 39.75 -14.84 -7.39
C THR A 45 38.28 -15.11 -7.21
N SER A 46 37.95 -16.25 -6.58
CA SER A 46 36.61 -16.54 -6.12
C SER A 46 36.22 -15.38 -5.22
N VAL A 47 35.52 -14.40 -5.79
CA VAL A 47 34.82 -13.39 -5.02
C VAL A 47 33.75 -14.21 -4.32
N THR A 48 34.10 -14.72 -3.14
CA THR A 48 33.16 -15.15 -2.12
C THR A 48 32.06 -14.10 -2.17
N SER A 49 30.91 -14.47 -2.72
CA SER A 49 29.74 -13.61 -2.81
C SER A 49 29.64 -12.97 -1.45
N ALA A 50 29.92 -11.67 -1.38
CA ALA A 50 29.56 -10.86 -0.22
C ALA A 50 28.13 -11.26 0.04
N ALA A 51 27.89 -11.93 1.18
CA ALA A 51 26.59 -12.47 1.54
C ALA A 51 25.58 -11.38 1.18
N ALA A 52 24.74 -11.65 0.17
CA ALA A 52 23.92 -10.65 -0.50
C ALA A 52 23.37 -9.73 0.58
N ALA A 53 23.90 -8.50 0.66
CA ALA A 53 23.60 -7.61 1.76
C ALA A 53 22.07 -7.57 1.83
N ALA A 54 21.50 -8.03 2.94
CA ALA A 54 20.08 -8.32 3.00
C ALA A 54 19.35 -7.06 2.54
N GLN A 55 18.68 -7.14 1.38
CA GLN A 55 18.08 -5.97 0.75
C GLN A 55 17.18 -5.31 1.80
N THR A 56 17.42 -4.03 2.06
CA THR A 56 16.65 -3.25 3.01
C THR A 56 15.80 -2.24 2.27
N THR A 57 14.65 -1.93 2.86
CA THR A 57 13.75 -0.90 2.38
C THR A 57 13.55 0.11 3.51
N THR A 58 13.73 1.38 3.20
CA THR A 58 13.30 2.49 4.03
C THR A 58 11.89 2.90 3.61
N LEU A 59 10.93 2.74 4.51
CA LEU A 59 9.56 3.19 4.34
C LEU A 59 9.35 4.44 5.18
N THR A 60 8.88 5.51 4.55
CA THR A 60 8.49 6.75 5.19
C THR A 60 7.00 7.00 4.96
N PHE A 61 6.25 7.33 6.01
CA PHE A 61 4.95 7.97 5.86
C PHE A 61 5.11 9.49 5.96
N SER A 62 4.57 10.22 5.00
CA SER A 62 4.29 11.65 5.15
C SER A 62 2.86 11.81 5.66
N VAL A 63 2.74 12.18 6.93
CA VAL A 63 1.51 12.14 7.72
C VAL A 63 0.91 13.54 7.83
N HIS A 64 -0.32 13.68 7.36
CA HIS A 64 -1.09 14.90 7.49
C HIS A 64 -2.01 14.85 8.71
N ASP A 65 -2.02 15.93 9.49
CA ASP A 65 -2.93 16.20 10.61
C ASP A 65 -2.84 15.20 11.79
N CYS A 66 -1.68 14.55 12.01
CA CYS A 66 -1.45 13.75 13.22
C CYS A 66 0.02 13.66 13.69
N ASP A 67 0.58 14.77 14.16
CA ASP A 67 1.77 14.69 15.00
C ASP A 67 1.46 14.00 16.32
N GLY A 68 2.39 13.16 16.79
CA GLY A 68 2.18 12.33 17.98
C GLY A 68 1.45 11.01 17.73
N CYS A 69 0.94 10.75 16.52
CA CYS A 69 0.43 9.42 16.16
C CYS A 69 1.51 8.36 16.34
N GLN A 70 1.16 7.24 16.96
CA GLN A 70 2.02 6.07 17.08
C GLN A 70 1.65 5.05 16.00
N ILE A 71 2.59 4.75 15.10
CA ILE A 71 2.40 3.78 14.02
C ILE A 71 3.29 2.57 14.28
N GLN A 72 2.76 1.37 14.06
CA GLN A 72 3.50 0.12 14.19
C GLN A 72 3.31 -0.74 12.93
N PRO A 73 4.40 -1.06 12.21
CA PRO A 73 4.36 -2.01 11.10
C PRO A 73 4.28 -3.44 11.61
N LEU A 74 3.46 -4.25 10.95
CA LEU A 74 3.13 -5.63 11.29
C LEU A 74 3.12 -6.46 10.02
N GLN A 75 3.49 -7.73 10.09
CA GLN A 75 3.35 -8.66 8.98
C GLN A 75 2.84 -9.98 9.52
N TYR A 76 1.66 -10.40 9.04
CA TYR A 76 1.12 -11.72 9.33
C TYR A 76 0.58 -12.30 8.04
N LEU A 77 1.28 -13.30 7.49
CA LEU A 77 0.87 -13.90 6.23
C LEU A 77 -0.07 -15.08 6.49
N ALA A 78 -1.18 -15.15 5.76
CA ALA A 78 -2.15 -16.21 5.91
C ALA A 78 -1.49 -17.60 5.75
N GLY A 79 -1.69 -18.48 6.73
CA GLY A 79 -1.07 -19.80 6.79
C GLY A 79 0.28 -19.84 7.53
N GLN A 80 0.82 -18.70 7.95
CA GLN A 80 1.97 -18.67 8.85
C GLN A 80 1.54 -18.74 10.32
N GLN A 81 2.40 -19.34 11.15
CA GLN A 81 2.17 -19.45 12.60
C GLN A 81 2.69 -18.26 13.39
N LYS A 82 3.63 -17.49 12.84
CA LYS A 82 4.28 -16.38 13.52
C LYS A 82 4.04 -15.08 12.77
N ALA A 83 3.53 -14.08 13.49
CA ALA A 83 3.55 -12.71 13.02
C ALA A 83 4.92 -12.07 13.29
N TRP A 84 5.26 -11.10 12.46
CA TRP A 84 6.38 -10.18 12.68
C TRP A 84 5.84 -8.81 13.07
N SER A 85 6.52 -8.16 14.01
CA SER A 85 6.18 -6.83 14.49
C SER A 85 7.41 -5.95 14.50
N GLY A 86 7.35 -4.86 13.76
CA GLY A 86 8.39 -3.85 13.81
C GLY A 86 8.23 -2.94 15.03
N LYS A 87 9.22 -2.07 15.21
CA LYS A 87 9.21 -1.07 16.28
C LYS A 87 8.08 -0.06 16.05
N LYS A 88 7.25 0.14 17.07
CA LYS A 88 6.31 1.28 17.12
C LYS A 88 7.11 2.59 17.13
N LYS A 89 6.72 3.56 16.31
CA LYS A 89 7.34 4.89 16.26
C LYS A 89 6.28 5.98 16.27
N THR A 90 6.68 7.15 16.77
CA THR A 90 5.82 8.34 16.86
C THR A 90 6.08 9.25 15.67
N VAL A 91 5.02 9.76 15.05
CA VAL A 91 5.07 10.80 14.02
C VAL A 91 5.59 12.09 14.63
N LYS A 92 6.61 12.67 13.99
CA LYS A 92 7.21 13.95 14.35
C LYS A 92 7.41 14.77 13.08
N ASP A 93 7.05 16.05 13.15
CA ASP A 93 7.17 16.99 12.03
C ASP A 93 6.51 16.45 10.75
N GLY A 94 5.33 15.82 10.91
CA GLY A 94 4.57 15.23 9.81
C GLY A 94 5.21 14.00 9.16
N THR A 95 6.23 13.37 9.75
CA THR A 95 6.84 12.16 9.18
C THR A 95 7.12 11.07 10.20
N VAL A 96 7.22 9.83 9.70
CA VAL A 96 7.77 8.69 10.45
C VAL A 96 8.39 7.70 9.46
N SER A 97 9.55 7.13 9.83
CA SER A 97 10.30 6.25 8.93
C SER A 97 10.85 5.02 9.63
N TRP A 98 10.96 3.91 8.90
CA TRP A 98 11.58 2.65 9.33
C TRP A 98 12.47 2.12 8.23
N THR A 99 13.52 1.39 8.63
CA THR A 99 14.29 0.55 7.73
C THR A 99 14.16 -0.89 8.21
N PHE A 100 13.78 -1.78 7.30
CA PHE A 100 13.62 -3.22 7.55
C PHE A 100 14.13 -4.03 6.36
N ALA A 101 14.32 -5.33 6.54
CA ALA A 101 14.58 -6.21 5.40
C ALA A 101 13.39 -6.17 4.43
N THR A 102 13.65 -6.01 3.14
CA THR A 102 12.66 -5.82 2.07
C THR A 102 11.58 -6.91 2.08
N LYS A 103 11.94 -8.15 2.42
CA LYS A 103 10.98 -9.27 2.58
C LYS A 103 9.81 -8.97 3.56
N HIS A 104 9.99 -8.05 4.50
CA HIS A 104 8.94 -7.67 5.44
C HIS A 104 7.92 -6.70 4.85
N THR A 105 8.20 -6.04 3.71
CA THR A 105 7.26 -5.10 3.06
C THR A 105 6.01 -5.81 2.54
N HIS A 106 6.15 -7.03 2.04
CA HIS A 106 5.10 -7.74 1.32
C HIS A 106 4.07 -8.34 2.27
N GLY A 107 2.81 -7.91 2.14
CA GLY A 107 1.76 -8.29 3.08
C GLY A 107 1.89 -7.61 4.44
N MET A 108 2.56 -6.44 4.49
CA MET A 108 2.65 -5.62 5.68
C MET A 108 1.33 -4.87 5.92
N SER A 109 0.93 -4.74 7.18
CA SER A 109 -0.13 -3.85 7.64
C SER A 109 0.41 -2.90 8.70
N PHE A 110 -0.38 -1.89 9.07
CA PHE A 110 0.05 -0.88 10.01
C PHE A 110 -1.05 -0.58 11.01
N TRP A 111 -0.76 -0.76 12.29
CA TRP A 111 -1.57 -0.19 13.35
C TRP A 111 -1.22 1.27 13.55
N ILE A 112 -2.22 2.06 13.89
CA ILE A 112 -2.09 3.46 14.26
C ILE A 112 -2.92 3.75 15.50
N ARG A 113 -2.30 4.45 16.46
CA ARG A 113 -2.98 5.05 17.62
C ARG A 113 -2.72 6.54 17.62
N ALA A 114 -3.75 7.34 17.79
CA ALA A 114 -3.63 8.78 17.79
C ALA A 114 -3.74 9.35 19.21
N PRO A 115 -3.11 10.51 19.51
CA PRO A 115 -3.14 11.10 20.85
C PRO A 115 -4.56 11.39 21.37
N TRP A 116 -5.51 11.63 20.46
CA TRP A 116 -6.90 11.93 20.83
C TRP A 116 -7.71 10.72 21.28
N GLU A 117 -7.20 9.50 21.13
CA GLU A 117 -7.88 8.27 21.58
C GLU A 117 -7.70 8.02 23.09
N GLY A 118 -6.90 8.86 23.76
CA GLY A 118 -6.54 8.72 25.17
C GLY A 118 -5.30 7.82 25.38
N SER A 119 -4.83 7.76 26.63
CA SER A 119 -3.55 7.13 27.01
C SER A 119 -3.44 5.65 26.60
N ASP A 120 -4.56 4.94 26.59
CA ASP A 120 -4.58 3.49 26.33
C ASP A 120 -5.22 3.12 24.97
N GLY A 121 -5.91 4.06 24.30
CA GLY A 121 -6.68 3.79 23.07
C GLY A 121 -7.83 2.77 23.23
N ASP A 122 -7.96 2.17 24.41
CA ASP A 122 -8.89 1.07 24.73
C ASP A 122 -10.36 1.50 24.69
N SER A 123 -10.65 2.81 24.75
CA SER A 123 -12.02 3.34 24.68
C SER A 123 -12.79 2.87 23.44
N THR A 124 -12.08 2.61 22.34
CA THR A 124 -12.65 2.16 21.06
C THR A 124 -12.91 0.65 21.01
N GLY A 125 -12.22 -0.16 21.83
CA GLY A 125 -12.27 -1.62 21.76
C GLY A 125 -11.59 -2.24 20.52
N PHE A 126 -10.78 -1.47 19.79
CA PHE A 126 -9.97 -1.94 18.65
C PHE A 126 -8.72 -1.06 18.45
N VAL A 127 -7.82 -1.48 17.58
CA VAL A 127 -6.73 -0.64 17.06
C VAL A 127 -7.02 -0.30 15.61
N ALA A 128 -6.95 0.98 15.25
CA ALA A 128 -7.13 1.40 13.87
C ALA A 128 -5.99 0.87 12.99
N ASN A 129 -6.34 0.41 11.79
CA ASN A 129 -5.39 0.04 10.76
C ASN A 129 -5.34 1.14 9.71
N ILE A 130 -4.14 1.40 9.18
CA ILE A 130 -3.98 2.26 8.00
C ILE A 130 -4.58 1.52 6.80
N VAL A 131 -5.56 2.13 6.16
CA VAL A 131 -6.14 1.61 4.92
C VAL A 131 -5.20 1.88 3.76
N THR A 132 -4.77 0.82 3.08
CA THR A 132 -3.96 0.89 1.85
C THR A 132 -4.83 0.97 0.61
N ARG A 133 -6.05 0.41 0.69
CA ARG A 133 -7.05 0.45 -0.37
C ARG A 133 -8.47 0.29 0.15
N TYR A 134 -9.39 1.13 -0.33
CA TYR A 134 -10.82 0.88 -0.21
C TYR A 134 -11.34 0.02 -1.37
N ASP A 135 -12.42 -0.73 -1.13
CA ASP A 135 -13.00 -1.59 -2.17
C ASP A 135 -13.40 -0.78 -3.41
N HIS A 136 -13.26 -1.41 -4.57
CA HIS A 136 -13.42 -0.81 -5.91
C HIS A 136 -12.46 0.35 -6.28
N GLU A 137 -11.55 0.78 -5.41
CA GLU A 137 -10.48 1.72 -5.80
C GLU A 137 -9.41 1.03 -6.65
N LYS A 138 -8.75 1.76 -7.53
CA LYS A 138 -7.63 1.27 -8.33
C LYS A 138 -6.31 1.69 -7.69
N ALA A 139 -5.28 0.85 -7.72
CA ALA A 139 -3.95 1.30 -7.32
C ALA A 139 -3.53 2.54 -8.12
N GLY A 140 -2.89 3.49 -7.45
CA GLY A 140 -2.56 4.81 -7.99
C GLY A 140 -3.69 5.84 -7.99
N SER A 141 -4.94 5.48 -7.68
CA SER A 141 -6.03 6.47 -7.53
C SER A 141 -5.82 7.33 -6.28
N THR A 142 -6.15 8.61 -6.36
CA THR A 142 -6.23 9.46 -5.16
C THR A 142 -7.60 9.28 -4.51
N VAL A 143 -7.64 9.14 -3.18
CA VAL A 143 -8.88 8.98 -2.41
C VAL A 143 -9.06 10.16 -1.46
N THR A 144 -10.17 10.87 -1.58
CA THR A 144 -10.44 12.05 -0.76
C THR A 144 -11.11 11.68 0.56
N ARG A 145 -11.10 12.62 1.52
CA ARG A 145 -11.77 12.45 2.80
C ARG A 145 -13.26 12.14 2.65
N ASP A 146 -13.92 12.79 1.71
CA ASP A 146 -15.38 12.65 1.57
C ASP A 146 -15.71 11.28 0.96
N ASP A 147 -14.83 10.74 0.11
CA ASP A 147 -14.94 9.38 -0.42
C ASP A 147 -14.86 8.35 0.70
N VAL A 148 -13.82 8.43 1.55
CA VAL A 148 -13.51 7.37 2.53
C VAL A 148 -14.62 7.14 3.55
N ARG A 149 -15.36 8.19 3.95
CA ARG A 149 -16.44 8.06 4.96
C ARG A 149 -17.62 7.23 4.46
N SER A 150 -17.81 7.14 3.16
CA SER A 150 -18.87 6.32 2.54
C SER A 150 -18.44 4.86 2.35
N LYS A 151 -17.14 4.55 2.45
CA LYS A 151 -16.62 3.22 2.17
C LYS A 151 -16.96 2.26 3.30
N THR A 152 -17.46 1.10 2.92
CA THR A 152 -17.87 0.01 3.82
C THR A 152 -16.94 -1.20 3.77
N LYS A 153 -15.92 -1.16 2.91
CA LYS A 153 -14.95 -2.24 2.72
C LYS A 153 -13.57 -1.68 2.39
N ALA A 154 -12.52 -2.29 2.93
CA ALA A 154 -11.13 -1.89 2.72
C ALA A 154 -10.14 -3.02 3.02
N SER A 155 -8.89 -2.85 2.59
CA SER A 155 -7.75 -3.62 3.06
C SER A 155 -6.74 -2.71 3.74
N GLY A 156 -6.09 -3.24 4.78
CA GLY A 156 -4.87 -2.67 5.36
C GLY A 156 -3.60 -3.43 4.94
N CYS A 157 -3.72 -4.46 4.10
CA CYS A 157 -2.59 -5.27 3.64
C CYS A 157 -1.94 -4.62 2.42
N TRP A 158 -0.76 -4.06 2.61
CA TRP A 158 0.07 -3.53 1.53
C TRP A 158 0.75 -4.66 0.75
N ALA A 159 0.82 -4.55 -0.58
CA ALA A 159 1.51 -5.54 -1.40
C ALA A 159 3.03 -5.54 -1.22
N GLY A 160 3.58 -4.49 -0.60
CA GLY A 160 5.01 -4.30 -0.41
C GLY A 160 5.70 -3.65 -1.59
N THR A 161 7.02 -3.67 -1.56
CA THR A 161 7.89 -3.12 -2.61
C THR A 161 9.26 -3.79 -2.55
N ASP A 162 9.93 -3.84 -3.69
CA ASP A 162 11.35 -4.20 -3.81
C ASP A 162 12.27 -2.96 -3.84
N ALA A 163 11.69 -1.75 -3.82
CA ALA A 163 12.47 -0.52 -3.78
C ALA A 163 13.25 -0.39 -2.46
N THR A 164 14.41 0.26 -2.52
CA THR A 164 15.23 0.58 -1.34
C THR A 164 14.64 1.72 -0.51
N GLU A 165 13.80 2.57 -1.12
CA GLU A 165 13.11 3.66 -0.45
C GLU A 165 11.70 3.85 -1.02
N VAL A 166 10.75 4.15 -0.15
CA VAL A 166 9.39 4.50 -0.54
C VAL A 166 8.81 5.52 0.45
N THR A 167 8.16 6.54 -0.08
CA THR A 167 7.39 7.51 0.71
C THR A 167 5.91 7.36 0.37
N ILE A 168 5.07 7.12 1.38
CA ILE A 168 3.63 6.96 1.22
C ILE A 168 2.91 8.14 1.91
N PRO A 169 2.11 8.94 1.18
CA PRO A 169 1.30 9.99 1.78
C PRO A 169 0.15 9.37 2.58
N LEU A 170 0.06 9.73 3.86
CA LEU A 170 -0.90 9.24 4.84
C LEU A 170 -1.79 10.38 5.32
N GLU A 171 -3.10 10.21 5.20
CA GLU A 171 -4.08 11.11 5.80
C GLU A 171 -4.63 10.45 7.07
N VAL A 172 -4.67 11.22 8.16
CA VAL A 172 -5.19 10.78 9.45
C VAL A 172 -6.19 11.80 9.95
N ARG A 173 -7.35 11.35 10.45
CA ARG A 173 -8.38 12.23 11.02
C ARG A 173 -8.98 11.64 12.28
N LYS A 174 -9.26 12.52 13.23
CA LYS A 174 -10.13 12.25 14.38
C LYS A 174 -11.57 12.06 13.89
N VAL A 175 -12.20 10.97 14.29
CA VAL A 175 -13.61 10.67 14.03
C VAL A 175 -14.29 10.17 15.29
N MET A 176 -15.63 10.24 15.35
CA MET A 176 -16.38 9.60 16.43
C MET A 176 -16.79 8.19 16.00
N VAL A 177 -16.39 7.20 16.79
CA VAL A 177 -16.73 5.78 16.60
C VAL A 177 -17.58 5.28 17.76
N ASP A 178 -18.20 4.12 17.57
CA ASP A 178 -18.85 3.39 18.64
C ASP A 178 -17.78 2.68 19.47
N GLY A 179 -17.58 3.10 20.72
CA GLY A 179 -16.71 2.46 21.71
C GLY A 179 -17.54 1.73 22.78
N TYR A 180 -16.86 1.08 23.72
CA TYR A 180 -17.55 0.24 24.72
C TYR A 180 -18.39 1.04 25.74
N GLN A 181 -18.04 2.32 25.98
CA GLN A 181 -18.76 3.26 26.84
C GLN A 181 -19.64 4.26 26.06
N GLY A 182 -19.86 4.02 24.76
CA GLY A 182 -20.58 4.93 23.87
C GLY A 182 -19.68 5.60 22.84
N LYS A 183 -20.10 6.76 22.31
CA LYS A 183 -19.34 7.46 21.28
C LYS A 183 -18.01 7.96 21.83
N THR A 184 -16.91 7.51 21.24
CA THR A 184 -15.55 7.89 21.64
C THR A 184 -14.75 8.39 20.44
N PRO A 185 -13.72 9.25 20.63
CA PRO A 185 -12.74 9.51 19.60
C PRO A 185 -12.05 8.25 19.11
N GLY A 186 -12.06 8.05 17.80
CA GLY A 186 -11.26 7.04 17.12
C GLY A 186 -10.48 7.64 15.95
N THR A 187 -9.72 6.81 15.27
CA THR A 187 -8.86 7.22 14.15
C THR A 187 -9.34 6.66 12.82
N LEU A 188 -9.49 7.55 11.84
CA LEU A 188 -9.63 7.23 10.43
C LEU A 188 -8.29 7.49 9.76
N ALA A 189 -7.66 6.46 9.19
CA ALA A 189 -6.35 6.58 8.54
C ALA A 189 -6.32 5.86 7.20
N TRP A 190 -5.83 6.53 6.15
CA TRP A 190 -5.73 5.95 4.81
C TRP A 190 -4.55 6.53 4.03
N THR A 191 -3.97 5.72 3.15
CA THR A 191 -3.00 6.21 2.16
C THR A 191 -3.73 7.09 1.16
N LYS A 192 -3.27 8.33 0.98
CA LYS A 192 -3.89 9.32 0.07
C LYS A 192 -3.96 8.82 -1.36
N VAL A 193 -2.93 8.09 -1.78
CA VAL A 193 -2.88 7.34 -3.03
C VAL A 193 -3.13 5.88 -2.69
N THR A 194 -4.09 5.24 -3.36
CA THR A 194 -4.38 3.82 -3.23
C THR A 194 -3.14 3.01 -3.59
N GLN A 195 -2.74 2.10 -2.72
CA GLN A 195 -1.58 1.24 -2.93
C GLN A 195 -1.95 -0.06 -3.62
N GLU A 196 -0.96 -0.73 -4.21
CA GLU A 196 -1.06 -2.17 -4.47
C GLU A 196 -1.29 -2.90 -3.14
N TRP A 197 -2.18 -3.89 -3.14
CA TRP A 197 -2.68 -4.49 -1.91
C TRP A 197 -2.78 -6.00 -2.02
N TRP A 198 -2.80 -6.64 -0.86
CA TRP A 198 -3.09 -8.06 -0.71
C TRP A 198 -4.47 -8.25 -0.08
N ARG A 199 -5.05 -9.44 -0.21
CA ARG A 199 -6.26 -9.81 0.53
C ARG A 199 -5.96 -9.83 2.04
N PRO A 200 -6.96 -9.70 2.92
CA PRO A 200 -8.39 -9.61 2.66
C PRO A 200 -8.90 -8.19 2.40
N ILE A 201 -10.11 -8.12 1.83
CA ILE A 201 -10.98 -6.94 1.91
C ILE A 201 -11.95 -7.19 3.07
N LEU A 202 -11.86 -6.37 4.11
CA LEU A 202 -12.64 -6.45 5.34
C LEU A 202 -13.70 -5.36 5.38
N LYS A 203 -14.70 -5.52 6.25
CA LYS A 203 -15.69 -4.47 6.49
C LYS A 203 -15.04 -3.28 7.21
N THR A 204 -15.46 -2.09 6.82
CA THR A 204 -15.15 -0.84 7.54
C THR A 204 -16.43 -0.23 8.08
N TYR A 205 -16.29 0.62 9.10
CA TYR A 205 -17.39 1.42 9.61
C TYR A 205 -17.09 2.90 9.36
N LYS A 206 -17.83 3.50 8.41
CA LYS A 206 -17.61 4.88 7.96
C LYS A 206 -16.15 5.14 7.54
N GLY A 207 -15.57 4.18 6.80
CA GLY A 207 -14.16 4.19 6.40
C GLY A 207 -13.17 3.66 7.43
N VAL A 208 -13.52 3.61 8.72
CA VAL A 208 -12.60 3.12 9.76
C VAL A 208 -12.41 1.61 9.64
N LEU A 209 -11.16 1.18 9.55
CA LEU A 209 -10.75 -0.22 9.58
C LEU A 209 -10.10 -0.52 10.93
N GLY A 210 -10.80 -1.25 11.79
CA GLY A 210 -10.29 -1.65 13.11
C GLY A 210 -9.91 -3.13 13.14
N SER A 211 -8.94 -3.50 13.97
CA SER A 211 -8.66 -4.89 14.32
C SER A 211 -8.33 -5.04 15.81
N GLN A 212 -8.56 -6.24 16.36
CA GLN A 212 -8.13 -6.62 17.72
C GLN A 212 -6.86 -7.48 17.69
N ASP A 213 -6.51 -8.00 16.51
CA ASP A 213 -5.37 -8.87 16.27
C ASP A 213 -4.71 -8.50 14.92
N TYR A 214 -3.65 -9.22 14.54
CA TYR A 214 -2.97 -9.11 13.26
C TYR A 214 -3.91 -9.37 12.08
N MET A 215 -3.70 -8.66 10.98
CA MET A 215 -4.42 -8.90 9.74
C MET A 215 -3.75 -10.03 8.94
N PRO A 216 -4.42 -11.15 8.65
CA PRO A 216 -3.83 -12.27 7.91
C PRO A 216 -3.75 -11.96 6.41
N CYS A 217 -2.69 -11.28 5.99
CA CYS A 217 -2.48 -10.86 4.63
C CYS A 217 -2.19 -12.03 3.69
N LYS A 218 -2.83 -12.07 2.53
CA LYS A 218 -2.68 -13.13 1.53
C LYS A 218 -2.55 -12.53 0.14
N LYS A 219 -1.55 -12.98 -0.63
CA LYS A 219 -1.40 -12.60 -2.04
C LYS A 219 -2.73 -12.84 -2.81
N PRO A 220 -3.13 -11.95 -3.73
CA PRO A 220 -4.41 -12.04 -4.45
C PRO A 220 -4.69 -13.39 -5.10
#